data_AF-A0A6M0G3R4-F1
#
_entry.id   AF-A0A6M0G3R4-F1
#
_cell.length_a   1.000
_cell.length_b   1.000
_cell.length_c   1.000
_cell.angle_alpha   90.00
_cell.angle_beta   90.00
_cell.angle_gamma   90.00
#
_symmetry.space_group_name_H-M   'P 1'
#
loop_
_entity.id
_entity.type
_entity.pdbx_description
1 polymer ?
#
loop_
_entity_poly.entity_id
_entity_poly.type
_entity_poly.pdbx_seq_one_letter_code
_entity_poly.pdbx_strand_id
1 'polypeptide(L)' 'MITDFNSSLDVIELHGSATNYQLGAVSPGLPSGIGIFLQSPIPNELIAIVQGVGSLNLNADYFTYVN' A
#
# COMPACT_ATOMS: atom_id res chain seq x y z
N MET A 1 6.13 -4.84 -6.36
CA MET A 1 4.83 -4.65 -7.05
C MET A 1 3.94 -5.82 -6.74
N ILE A 2 2.63 -5.61 -6.67
CA ILE A 2 1.61 -6.63 -6.39
C ILE A 2 0.60 -6.55 -7.53
N THR A 3 0.55 -7.55 -8.40
CA THR A 3 -0.15 -7.47 -9.71
C THR A 3 -1.49 -8.19 -9.78
N ASP A 4 -1.79 -9.10 -8.85
CA ASP A 4 -3.02 -9.90 -8.83
C ASP A 4 -3.62 -9.93 -7.41
N PHE A 5 -3.59 -8.79 -6.73
CA PHE A 5 -4.09 -8.69 -5.36
C PHE A 5 -5.61 -8.89 -5.32
N ASN A 6 -6.04 -9.87 -4.53
CA ASN A 6 -7.44 -10.14 -4.26
C ASN A 6 -7.77 -9.78 -2.81
N SER A 7 -8.52 -8.70 -2.61
CA SER A 7 -8.88 -8.18 -1.27
C SER A 7 -9.71 -9.14 -0.41
N SER A 8 -10.22 -10.24 -0.98
CA SER A 8 -10.97 -11.27 -0.24
C SER A 8 -10.14 -12.50 0.13
N LEU A 9 -8.92 -12.63 -0.41
CA LEU A 9 -8.08 -13.83 -0.24
C LEU A 9 -6.68 -13.49 0.28
N ASP A 10 -6.14 -12.35 -0.12
CA ASP A 10 -4.77 -11.95 0.15
C ASP A 10 -4.69 -10.97 1.33
N VAL A 11 -3.55 -11.01 2.01
CA VAL A 11 -3.20 -10.09 3.10
C VAL A 11 -1.90 -9.36 2.75
N ILE A 12 -1.87 -8.06 2.98
CA ILE A 12 -0.67 -7.23 2.98
C ILE A 12 -0.27 -7.00 4.44
N GLU A 13 0.84 -7.60 4.84
CA GLU A 13 1.43 -7.40 6.18
C GLU A 13 2.43 -6.25 6.16
N LEU A 14 2.33 -5.33 7.13
CA LEU A 14 3.19 -4.16 7.28
C LEU A 14 3.63 -4.00 8.75
N HIS A 15 4.78 -3.36 9.00
CA HIS A 15 5.23 -3.08 10.36
C HIS A 15 4.56 -1.82 10.95
N GLY A 16 4.28 -1.82 12.25
CA GLY A 16 3.74 -0.69 12.99
C GLY A 16 2.21 -0.61 12.95
N SER A 17 1.66 0.42 12.30
CA SER A 17 0.21 0.67 12.27
C SER A 17 -0.23 1.34 10.98
N ALA A 18 -1.54 1.30 10.68
CA ALA A 18 -2.13 2.01 9.55
C ALA A 18 -1.74 3.50 9.49
N THR A 19 -1.62 4.16 10.65
CA THR A 19 -1.24 5.59 10.72
C THR A 19 0.19 5.88 10.31
N ASN A 20 1.05 4.87 10.18
CA ASN A 20 2.39 5.03 9.63
C ASN A 20 2.39 5.10 8.10
N TYR A 21 1.28 4.77 7.44
CA TYR A 21 1.23 4.63 5.99
C TYR A 21 0.28 5.62 5.33
N GLN A 22 0.47 5.81 4.03
CA GLN A 22 -0.40 6.57 3.17
C GLN A 22 -0.58 5.83 1.84
N LEU A 23 -1.80 5.87 1.29
CA LEU A 23 -2.09 5.40 -0.05
C LEU A 23 -2.09 6.59 -1.02
N GLY A 24 -1.54 6.42 -2.22
CA GLY A 24 -1.46 7.52 -3.18
C GLY A 24 -1.11 7.10 -4.60
N ALA A 25 -1.15 8.07 -5.50
CA ALA A 25 -0.63 7.91 -6.85
C ALA A 25 0.90 7.77 -6.84
N VAL A 26 1.43 6.96 -7.75
CA VAL A 26 2.87 6.80 -7.94
C VAL A 26 3.41 7.80 -8.97
N SER A 27 4.70 8.09 -8.90
CA SER A 27 5.35 9.03 -9.82
C SER A 27 5.27 8.56 -11.29
N PRO A 28 5.17 9.49 -12.25
CA PRO A 28 5.27 9.16 -13.67
C PRO A 28 6.56 8.37 -13.97
N GLY A 29 6.44 7.31 -14.77
CA GLY A 29 7.55 6.38 -15.08
C GLY A 29 7.55 5.09 -14.25
N LEU A 30 6.70 5.01 -13.22
CA LEU A 30 6.40 3.75 -12.54
C LEU A 30 5.11 3.12 -13.10
N PRO A 31 4.96 1.79 -13.00
CA PRO A 31 3.72 1.10 -13.35
C PRO A 31 2.50 1.66 -12.63
N SER A 32 1.36 1.67 -13.34
CA SER A 32 0.11 2.18 -12.80
C SER A 32 -0.39 1.34 -11.63
N GLY A 33 -1.01 2.00 -10.66
CA GLY A 33 -1.55 1.36 -9.47
C GLY A 33 -1.61 2.32 -8.30
N ILE A 34 -1.96 1.78 -7.14
CA ILE A 34 -1.99 2.50 -5.86
C ILE A 34 -0.67 2.23 -5.13
N GLY A 35 0.07 3.29 -4.85
CA GLY A 35 1.28 3.24 -4.04
C GLY A 35 0.93 3.15 -2.55
N ILE A 36 1.65 2.29 -1.83
CA ILE A 36 1.68 2.22 -0.38
C ILE A 36 2.97 2.90 0.06
N PHE A 37 2.85 3.98 0.83
CA PHE A 37 3.96 4.79 1.27
C PHE A 37 4.11 4.74 2.79
N LEU A 38 5.33 4.51 3.29
CA LEU A 38 5.66 4.72 4.70
C LEU A 38 5.91 6.21 4.91
N GLN A 39 5.20 6.81 5.87
CA GLN A 39 5.32 8.22 6.21
C GLN A 39 6.66 8.47 6.90
N SER A 40 7.42 9.42 6.38
CA SER A 40 8.72 9.83 6.90
C SER A 40 8.85 11.37 6.79
N PRO A 41 9.87 12.00 7.41
CA PRO A 41 10.01 13.46 7.45
C PRO A 41 10.21 14.18 6.10
N ILE A 42 10.08 13.49 4.96
CA ILE A 42 10.14 13.92 3.54
C ILE A 42 11.39 13.36 2.82
N PRO A 43 11.23 12.66 1.67
CA PRO A 43 9.96 12.17 1.09
C PRO A 43 9.48 10.87 1.75
N ASN A 44 8.17 10.64 1.76
CA ASN A 44 7.60 9.33 2.12
C ASN A 44 8.21 8.23 1.24
N GLU A 45 8.45 7.07 1.83
CA GLU A 45 9.10 5.95 1.16
C GLU A 45 8.06 5.07 0.45
N LEU A 46 8.24 4.82 -0.85
CA LEU A 46 7.37 3.90 -1.59
C LEU A 46 7.73 2.45 -1.24
N ILE A 47 6.80 1.75 -0.60
CA ILE A 47 6.97 0.35 -0.17
C ILE A 47 6.50 -0.61 -1.26
N ALA A 48 5.33 -0.35 -1.83
CA ALA A 48 4.74 -1.21 -2.85
C ALA A 48 3.81 -0.44 -3.79
N ILE A 49 3.56 -1.02 -4.95
CA ILE A 49 2.53 -0.59 -5.91
C ILE A 49 1.59 -1.77 -6.09
N VAL A 50 0.31 -1.57 -5.77
CA VAL A 50 -0.76 -2.55 -5.98
C VAL A 50 -1.50 -2.19 -7.26
N GLN A 51 -1.53 -3.12 -8.20
CA GLN A 51 -2.12 -2.92 -9.52
C GLN A 51 -3.48 -3.63 -9.60
N GLY A 52 -4.29 -3.27 -10.60
CA GLY A 52 -5.57 -3.94 -10.87
C GLY A 52 -6.70 -3.63 -9.89
N VAL A 53 -6.46 -2.82 -8.85
CA VAL A 53 -7.45 -2.41 -7.85
C VAL A 53 -7.95 -0.98 -8.06
N GLY A 54 -9.23 -0.74 -7.79
CA GLY A 54 -9.83 0.60 -7.88
C GLY A 54 -9.57 1.46 -6.63
N SER A 55 -9.47 0.85 -5.46
CA SER A 55 -9.17 1.52 -4.19
C SER A 55 -8.56 0.54 -3.20
N LEU A 56 -7.88 1.09 -2.19
CA LEU A 56 -7.41 0.37 -1.01
C LEU A 56 -7.80 1.18 0.24
N ASN A 57 -7.93 0.50 1.37
CA ASN A 57 -8.20 1.11 2.67
C ASN A 57 -7.27 0.47 3.71
N LEU A 58 -6.39 1.27 4.31
CA LEU A 58 -5.44 0.82 5.33
C LEU A 58 -6.10 0.25 6.59
N ASN A 59 -7.39 0.50 6.80
CA ASN A 59 -8.16 -0.06 7.92
C ASN A 59 -9.01 -1.28 7.52
N ALA A 60 -8.88 -1.77 6.29
CA ALA A 60 -9.55 -3.00 5.86
C ALA A 60 -8.82 -4.24 6.40
N ASP A 61 -9.53 -5.37 6.43
CA ASP A 61 -9.08 -6.68 6.93
C ASP A 61 -7.93 -7.29 6.15
N TYR A 62 -7.78 -6.95 4.87
CA TYR A 62 -6.63 -7.35 4.05
C TYR A 62 -5.33 -6.60 4.37
N PHE A 63 -5.33 -5.64 5.30
CA PHE A 63 -4.10 -5.09 5.90
C PHE A 63 -3.91 -5.63 7.30
N THR A 64 -2.77 -6.28 7.54
CA THR A 64 -2.35 -6.72 8.88
C THR A 64 -1.11 -5.95 9.31
N TYR A 65 -1.06 -5.58 10.58
CA TYR A 65 0.04 -4.82 11.15
C TYR A 65 0.73 -5.59 12.27
N VAL A 66 2.06 -5.73 12.16
CA VAL A 66 2.90 -6.42 13.13
C VAL A 66 3.93 -5.46 13.73
N ASN A 67 4.43 -5.75 14.94
CA ASN A 67 5.52 -4.97 15.56
C ASN A 67 6.84 -5.68 15.35
#